data_AF-A0A356AVD6-F1
#
_entry.id   AF-A0A356AVD6-F1
#
_cell.length_a   1.000
_cell.length_b   1.000
_cell.length_c   1.000
_cell.angle_alpha   90.00
_cell.angle_beta   90.00
_cell.angle_gamma   90.00
#
_symmetry.space_group_name_H-M   'P 1'
#
loop_
_entity.id
_entity.type
_entity.pdbx_description
1 polymer ?
#
loop_
_entity_poly.entity_id
_entity_poly.type
_entity_poly.pdbx_seq_one_letter_code
_entity_poly.pdbx_strand_id
1 'polypeptide(L)'
;MKSPFELIMLLCFGFAWPASIAKSLKSRSTKGKSLSFLVIILVGYTAGIIHKIKYSSDFVIYAYILNFAMVSTDLLLYFRNKKLESKS
;
A
#
# COMPACT_ATOMS: atom_id res chain seq x y z
N MET A 1 -21.89 4.84 14.23
CA MET A 1 -21.35 3.46 14.10
C MET A 1 -21.00 3.14 12.65
N LYS A 2 -19.86 3.65 12.13
CA LYS A 2 -19.33 3.27 10.80
C LYS A 2 -17.84 2.87 10.86
N SER A 3 -17.17 3.16 11.98
CA SER A 3 -15.71 3.10 12.11
C SER A 3 -15.04 1.74 12.35
N PRO A 4 -15.64 0.72 13.02
CA PRO A 4 -14.87 -0.48 13.38
C PRO A 4 -14.64 -1.43 12.20
N PHE A 5 -15.63 -1.61 11.32
CA PHE A 5 -15.50 -2.50 10.16
C PHE A 5 -14.52 -1.94 9.11
N GLU A 6 -14.55 -0.62 8.88
CA GLU A 6 -13.60 0.05 7.98
C GLU A 6 -12.17 -0.05 8.50
N LEU A 7 -11.97 0.13 9.81
CA LEU A 7 -10.66 -0.05 10.44
C LEU A 7 -10.16 -1.49 10.30
N ILE A 8 -11.01 -2.48 10.59
CA ILE A 8 -10.64 -3.91 10.47
C ILE A 8 -10.30 -4.24 9.01
N MET A 9 -11.09 -3.75 8.05
CA MET A 9 -10.81 -3.92 6.62
C MET A 9 -9.43 -3.35 6.25
N LEU A 10 -9.12 -2.12 6.70
CA LEU A 10 -7.82 -1.48 6.43
C LEU A 10 -6.66 -2.15 7.15
N LEU A 11 -6.89 -2.72 8.33
CA LEU A 11 -5.87 -3.51 9.03
C LEU A 11 -5.60 -4.80 8.27
N CYS A 12 -6.64 -5.52 7.84
CA CYS A 12 -6.51 -6.72 7.00
C CYS A 12 -5.78 -6.43 5.69
N PHE A 13 -6.11 -5.33 5.01
CA PHE A 13 -5.34 -4.87 3.85
C PHE A 13 -3.91 -4.48 4.24
N GLY A 14 -3.75 -3.84 5.40
CA GLY A 14 -2.47 -3.48 5.99
C GLY A 14 -1.52 -4.68 6.06
N PHE A 15 -2.00 -5.83 6.52
CA PHE A 15 -1.18 -7.05 6.64
C PHE A 15 -0.78 -7.68 5.29
N ALA A 16 -1.49 -7.37 4.20
CA ALA A 16 -1.11 -7.86 2.87
C ALA A 16 0.21 -7.21 2.37
N TRP A 17 0.49 -5.96 2.77
CA TRP A 17 1.67 -5.23 2.30
C TRP A 17 2.99 -5.73 2.87
N PRO A 18 3.15 -5.99 4.19
CA PRO A 18 4.36 -6.60 4.74
C PRO A 18 4.74 -7.92 4.04
N ALA A 19 3.75 -8.77 3.73
CA ALA A 19 3.99 -10.00 3.00
C ALA A 19 4.46 -9.72 1.56
N SER A 20 3.85 -8.75 0.87
CA SER A 20 4.27 -8.30 -0.46
C SER A 20 5.70 -7.74 -0.47
N ILE A 21 6.03 -6.91 0.53
CA ILE A 21 7.35 -6.28 0.71
C ILE A 21 8.41 -7.35 0.99
N ALA A 22 8.15 -8.26 1.93
CA ALA A 22 9.07 -9.35 2.28
C ALA A 22 9.36 -10.25 1.07
N LYS A 23 8.32 -10.58 0.28
CA LYS A 23 8.49 -11.34 -0.97
C LYS A 23 9.30 -10.56 -2.00
N SER A 24 9.08 -9.25 -2.13
CA SER A 24 9.82 -8.39 -3.05
C SER A 24 11.30 -8.28 -2.66
N LEU A 25 11.61 -8.20 -1.36
CA LEU A 25 12.98 -8.20 -0.85
C LEU A 25 13.68 -9.54 -1.05
N LYS A 26 13.01 -10.66 -0.77
CA LYS A 26 13.59 -12.01 -0.89
C LYS A 26 13.78 -12.43 -2.35
N SER A 27 12.78 -12.19 -3.19
CA SER A 27 12.80 -12.62 -4.59
C SER A 27 13.73 -11.78 -5.46
N ARG A 28 13.98 -10.51 -5.10
CA ARG A 28 14.72 -9.50 -5.91
C ARG A 28 14.26 -9.40 -7.38
N SER A 29 13.06 -9.90 -7.70
CA SER A 29 12.46 -9.89 -9.02
C SER A 29 11.11 -9.19 -8.96
N THR A 30 10.76 -8.54 -10.05
CA THR A 30 9.48 -7.90 -10.30
C THR A 30 8.47 -8.83 -10.97
N LYS A 31 8.86 -10.06 -11.32
CA LYS A 31 8.00 -11.05 -11.98
C LYS A 31 6.79 -11.40 -11.10
N GLY A 32 5.60 -11.24 -11.67
CA GLY A 32 4.31 -11.49 -11.01
C GLY A 32 3.76 -10.33 -10.19
N LYS A 33 4.45 -9.19 -10.13
CA LYS A 33 3.99 -8.00 -9.40
C LYS A 33 3.45 -6.93 -10.36
N SER A 34 2.19 -6.56 -10.19
CA SER A 34 1.54 -5.56 -11.03
C SER A 34 1.78 -4.15 -10.50
N LEU A 35 2.63 -3.38 -11.19
CA LEU A 35 2.88 -1.97 -10.89
C LEU A 35 1.57 -1.16 -10.93
N SER A 36 0.74 -1.40 -11.95
CA SER A 36 -0.54 -0.70 -12.13
C SER A 36 -1.47 -0.93 -10.93
N PHE A 37 -1.48 -2.14 -10.37
CA PHE A 37 -2.26 -2.45 -9.17
C PHE A 37 -1.79 -1.63 -7.95
N LEU A 38 -0.47 -1.53 -7.72
CA LEU A 38 0.08 -0.70 -6.65
C LEU A 38 -0.32 0.78 -6.82
N VAL A 39 -0.24 1.31 -8.04
CA VAL A 39 -0.59 2.71 -8.33
C VAL A 39 -2.08 2.96 -8.13
N ILE A 40 -2.96 2.08 -8.61
CA ILE A 40 -4.41 2.19 -8.43
C ILE A 40 -4.77 2.24 -6.94
N ILE A 41 -4.16 1.37 -6.14
CA ILE A 41 -4.39 1.35 -4.70
C ILE A 41 -3.86 2.61 -4.02
N LEU A 42 -2.69 3.10 -4.44
CA LEU A 42 -2.12 4.35 -3.94
C LEU A 42 -3.09 5.53 -4.13
N VAL A 43 -3.67 5.64 -5.34
CA VAL A 43 -4.66 6.66 -5.68
C VAL A 43 -5.94 6.49 -4.85
N GLY A 44 -6.40 5.24 -4.68
CA GLY A 44 -7.56 4.93 -3.83
C GLY A 44 -7.36 5.34 -2.37
N TYR A 45 -6.18 5.07 -1.79
CA TYR A 45 -5.86 5.52 -0.43
C TYR A 45 -5.80 7.03 -0.31
N THR A 46 -5.20 7.74 -1.29
CA THR A 46 -5.18 9.21 -1.30
C THR A 46 -6.60 9.80 -1.35
N ALA A 47 -7.48 9.26 -2.19
CA ALA A 47 -8.87 9.70 -2.26
C ALA A 47 -9.62 9.47 -0.93
N GLY A 48 -9.40 8.31 -0.29
CA GLY A 48 -9.96 7.99 1.03
C GLY A 48 -9.45 8.92 2.14
N ILE A 49 -8.15 9.24 2.14
CA ILE A 49 -7.53 10.20 3.09
C ILE A 49 -8.14 11.59 2.90
N ILE A 50 -8.22 12.10 1.67
CA ILE A 50 -8.80 13.42 1.38
C ILE A 50 -10.26 13.49 1.85
N HIS A 51 -11.05 12.45 1.56
CA HIS A 51 -12.44 12.36 2.01
C HIS A 51 -12.55 12.36 3.55
N LYS A 52 -11.70 11.59 4.25
CA LYS A 52 -11.69 11.56 5.72
C LYS A 52 -11.27 12.89 6.32
N ILE A 53 -10.24 13.56 5.80
CA ILE A 53 -9.81 14.88 6.26
C ILE A 53 -10.96 15.90 6.12
N LYS A 54 -11.71 15.85 5.01
CA LYS A 54 -12.74 16.84 4.69
C LYS A 54 -14.08 16.61 5.41
N TYR A 55 -14.45 15.36 5.70
CA TYR A 55 -15.80 15.01 6.19
C TYR A 55 -15.86 14.39 7.58
N SER A 56 -14.82 13.69 8.07
CA SER A 56 -14.81 13.10 9.42
C SER A 56 -13.39 12.63 9.78
N SER A 57 -12.71 13.37 10.67
CA SER A 57 -11.41 12.94 11.22
C SER A 57 -11.61 11.92 12.34
N ASP A 58 -11.63 10.64 11.95
CA ASP A 58 -11.55 9.51 12.88
C ASP A 58 -10.14 8.91 12.88
N PHE A 59 -9.80 8.16 13.93
CA PHE A 59 -8.54 7.41 14.03
C PHE A 59 -8.26 6.45 12.86
N VAL A 60 -9.28 6.11 12.05
CA VAL A 60 -9.15 5.31 10.81
C VAL A 60 -8.20 5.95 9.80
N ILE A 61 -8.03 7.28 9.82
CA ILE A 61 -7.09 7.98 8.94
C ILE A 61 -5.64 7.52 9.14
N TYR A 62 -5.25 7.16 10.36
CA TYR A 62 -3.92 6.62 10.65
C TYR A 62 -3.69 5.28 9.95
N ALA A 63 -4.72 4.42 9.88
CA ALA A 63 -4.65 3.15 9.17
C ALA A 63 -4.53 3.36 7.65
N TYR A 64 -5.20 4.37 7.09
CA TYR A 64 -5.03 4.78 5.70
C TYR A 64 -3.61 5.27 5.40
N ILE A 65 -3.08 6.17 6.24
CA ILE A 65 -1.71 6.70 6.09
C ILE A 65 -0.68 5.59 6.18
N LEU A 66 -0.84 4.68 7.14
CA LEU A 66 0.05 3.53 7.31
C LEU A 66 0.02 2.62 6.07
N ASN A 67 -1.17 2.30 5.55
CA ASN A 67 -1.31 1.53 4.30
C ASN A 67 -0.63 2.26 3.12
N PHE A 68 -0.86 3.55 2.97
CA PHE A 68 -0.23 4.37 1.93
C PHE A 68 1.31 4.33 2.03
N ALA A 69 1.87 4.44 3.23
CA ALA A 69 3.32 4.35 3.45
C ALA A 69 3.88 2.97 3.11
N MET A 70 3.17 1.89 3.47
CA MET A 70 3.56 0.52 3.13
C MET A 70 3.53 0.28 1.62
N VAL A 71 2.45 0.68 0.92
CA VAL A 71 2.36 0.54 -0.55
C VAL A 71 3.42 1.39 -1.25
N SER A 72 3.69 2.60 -0.76
CA SER A 72 4.76 3.45 -1.28
C SER A 72 6.13 2.79 -1.13
N THR A 73 6.41 2.18 0.01
CA THR A 73 7.65 1.43 0.24
C THR A 73 7.76 0.25 -0.72
N ASP A 74 6.67 -0.49 -0.90
CA ASP A 74 6.58 -1.61 -1.83
C ASP A 74 6.80 -1.19 -3.29
N LEU A 75 6.29 -0.01 -3.66
CA LEU A 75 6.47 0.62 -4.97
C LEU A 75 7.94 1.01 -5.20
N LEU A 76 8.59 1.62 -4.21
CA LEU A 76 10.01 1.98 -4.27
C LEU A 76 10.89 0.73 -4.41
N LEU A 77 10.57 -0.34 -3.68
CA LEU A 77 11.24 -1.63 -3.82
C LEU A 77 11.04 -2.26 -5.19
N TYR A 78 9.84 -2.13 -5.77
CA TYR A 78 9.59 -2.56 -7.15
C TYR A 78 10.51 -1.85 -8.14
N PHE A 79 10.63 -0.51 -8.07
CA PHE A 79 11.54 0.24 -8.95
C PHE A 79 13.01 -0.14 -8.74
N ARG A 80 13.42 -0.37 -7.48
CA ARG A 80 14.76 -0.86 -7.17
C ARG A 80 15.03 -2.22 -7.81
N ASN A 81 14.12 -3.18 -7.66
CA ASN A 81 14.26 -4.51 -8.24
C ASN A 81 14.21 -4.48 -9.77
N LYS A 82 13.35 -3.64 -10.36
CA LYS A 82 13.28 -3.43 -11.82
C LYS A 82 14.63 -2.97 -12.37
N LYS A 83 15.32 -2.07 -11.65
CA LYS A 83 16.66 -1.59 -12.02
C LYS A 83 17.72 -2.69 -11.90
N LEU A 84 17.60 -3.60 -10.92
CA LEU A 84 18.49 -4.75 -10.79
C LEU A 84 18.29 -5.77 -11.91
N GLU A 85 17.04 -6.08 -12.27
CA GLU A 85 16.71 -6.97 -13.40
C GLU A 85 17.14 -6.38 -14.75
N SER A 86 17.01 -5.07 -14.95
CA SER A 86 17.45 -4.42 -16.19
C SER A 86 18.98 -4.38 -16.38
N LYS A 87 19.75 -4.72 -15.34
CA LYS A 87 21.22 -4.64 -15.35
C LYS A 87 21.90 -6.03 -15.38
N SER A 88 21.11 -7.10 -15.42
CA SER A 88 21.57 -8.49 -15.57
C SER A 88 21.24 -9.01 -16.95
#